data_AF-A0A542ECN5-F1
#
_entry.id   AF-A0A542ECN5-F1
#
_cell.length_a   1.000
_cell.length_b   1.000
_cell.length_c   1.000
_cell.angle_alpha   90.00
_cell.angle_beta   90.00
_cell.angle_gamma   90.00
#
_symmetry.space_group_name_H-M   'P 1'
#
loop_
_entity.id
_entity.type
_entity.pdbx_description
1 polymer ?
#
loop_
_entity_poly.entity_id
_entity_poly.type
_entity_poly.pdbx_seq_one_letter_code
_entity_poly.pdbx_strand_id
1 'polypeptide(L)'
;MTAARSASLPALVDPSMVGVQPQTPRGRRTRDNLVRAARTVFERDGYVDSRLVDIVAEAQCSIGTFYTWFDGKDEVFAAVLHEAQADMLHPGTGRIAPADDPVAIIAESNRAYFEAFSRNARLNQLLGQVASVDPRFRDLRKARADAFIDRNTRAIRDLQKRGLADAELDARIAATALSGMVSRLANDSYLFDDNTPVDALVTTATRLWTNALGLTMPTYR
;
A
#
# COMPACT_ATOMS: atom_id res chain seq x y z
N MET A 1 18.40 -15.50 -21.58
CA MET A 1 17.06 -15.18 -21.04
C MET A 1 17.09 -15.40 -19.54
N THR A 2 17.45 -14.37 -18.78
CA THR A 2 17.56 -14.45 -17.32
C THR A 2 16.28 -13.85 -16.77
N ALA A 3 15.41 -14.68 -16.20
CA ALA A 3 14.18 -14.24 -15.56
C ALA A 3 14.53 -13.15 -14.52
N ALA A 4 13.95 -11.96 -14.69
CA ALA A 4 14.03 -10.92 -13.67
C ALA A 4 13.47 -11.50 -12.37
N ARG A 5 14.34 -11.72 -11.38
CA ARG A 5 13.93 -12.05 -10.02
C ARG A 5 12.96 -10.95 -9.60
N SER A 6 11.69 -11.30 -9.45
CA SER A 6 10.71 -10.47 -8.74
C SER A 6 11.34 -10.13 -7.39
N ALA A 7 11.65 -8.85 -7.16
CA ALA A 7 12.13 -8.41 -5.87
C ALA A 7 10.99 -8.72 -4.89
N SER A 8 11.21 -9.69 -4.00
CA SER A 8 10.30 -9.98 -2.91
C SER A 8 9.95 -8.68 -2.22
N LEU A 9 8.65 -8.36 -2.17
CA LEU A 9 8.16 -7.17 -1.48
C LEU A 9 8.74 -7.15 -0.06
N PRO A 10 9.31 -6.02 0.40
CA PRO A 10 9.84 -5.95 1.76
C PRO A 10 8.72 -6.30 2.75
N ALA A 11 9.05 -7.07 3.80
CA ALA A 11 8.12 -7.30 4.90
C ALA A 11 7.80 -5.96 5.54
N LEU A 12 6.56 -5.50 5.42
CA LEU A 12 6.15 -4.16 5.87
C LEU A 12 5.63 -4.15 7.30
N VAL A 13 5.19 -5.32 7.76
CA VAL A 13 4.71 -5.52 9.12
C VAL A 13 5.78 -6.31 9.85
N ASP A 14 6.17 -5.80 11.01
CA ASP A 14 7.05 -6.51 11.91
C ASP A 14 6.38 -7.85 12.33
N PRO A 15 7.01 -9.01 12.08
CA PRO A 15 6.45 -10.30 12.47
C PRO A 15 6.13 -10.42 13.97
N SER A 16 6.77 -9.64 14.83
CA SER A 16 6.46 -9.59 16.26
C SER A 16 5.10 -8.94 16.56
N MET A 17 4.56 -8.15 15.63
CA MET A 17 3.27 -7.49 15.81
C MET A 17 2.07 -8.35 15.42
N VAL A 18 2.26 -9.47 14.72
CA VAL A 18 1.16 -10.25 14.14
C VAL A 18 0.70 -11.41 15.03
N GLY A 19 1.02 -11.36 16.32
CA GLY A 19 0.68 -12.39 17.30
C GLY A 19 1.34 -13.74 17.05
N VAL A 20 0.84 -14.77 17.74
CA VAL A 20 1.42 -16.12 17.76
C VAL A 20 1.29 -16.81 16.40
N GLN A 21 2.39 -17.39 15.92
CA GLN A 21 2.43 -18.09 14.64
C GLN A 21 2.08 -19.59 14.77
N PRO A 22 1.03 -20.07 14.08
CA PRO A 22 0.53 -21.43 14.21
C PRO A 22 1.45 -22.48 13.57
N GLN A 23 1.80 -23.51 14.35
CA GLN A 23 2.63 -24.63 13.89
C GLN A 23 1.82 -25.70 13.15
N THR A 24 0.53 -25.86 13.48
CA THR A 24 -0.33 -26.90 12.92
C THR A 24 -1.25 -26.35 11.82
N PRO A 25 -1.67 -27.19 10.84
CA PRO A 25 -2.66 -26.79 9.83
C PRO A 25 -3.99 -26.35 10.44
N ARG A 26 -4.43 -27.00 11.52
CA ARG A 26 -5.65 -26.62 12.25
C ARG A 26 -5.50 -25.24 12.88
N GLY A 27 -4.37 -24.97 13.53
CA GLY A 27 -4.08 -23.66 14.12
C GLY A 27 -4.06 -22.56 13.07
N ARG A 28 -3.42 -22.80 11.92
CA ARG A 28 -3.43 -21.87 10.76
C ARG A 28 -4.85 -21.51 10.35
N ARG A 29 -5.68 -22.50 10.05
CA ARG A 29 -7.07 -22.24 9.65
C ARG A 29 -7.87 -21.45 10.69
N THR A 30 -7.68 -21.72 11.98
CA THR A 30 -8.36 -20.98 13.05
C THR A 30 -7.88 -19.52 13.13
N ARG A 31 -6.56 -19.30 13.06
CA ARG A 31 -5.98 -17.95 13.07
C ARG A 31 -6.40 -17.16 11.83
N ASP A 32 -6.33 -17.74 10.65
CA ASP A 32 -6.73 -17.08 9.39
C ASP A 32 -8.23 -16.72 9.41
N ASN A 33 -9.07 -17.53 10.06
CA ASN A 33 -10.49 -17.20 10.25
C ASN A 33 -10.68 -15.99 11.17
N LEU A 34 -9.91 -15.90 12.26
CA LEU A 34 -9.91 -14.75 13.16
C LEU A 34 -9.45 -13.48 12.45
N VAL A 35 -8.39 -13.55 11.63
CA VAL A 35 -7.89 -12.39 10.88
C VAL A 35 -8.94 -11.92 9.86
N ARG A 36 -9.57 -12.84 9.12
CA ARG A 36 -10.64 -12.48 8.16
C ARG A 36 -11.84 -11.85 8.85
N ALA A 37 -12.30 -12.43 9.96
CA ALA A 37 -13.38 -11.89 10.77
C ALA A 37 -13.04 -10.51 11.34
N ALA A 38 -11.80 -10.33 11.81
CA ALA A 38 -11.32 -9.04 12.28
C ALA A 38 -11.35 -7.99 11.18
N ARG A 39 -10.91 -8.32 9.95
CA ARG A 39 -11.02 -7.41 8.80
C ARG A 39 -12.47 -6.97 8.57
N THR A 40 -13.42 -7.92 8.54
CA THR A 40 -14.85 -7.62 8.38
C THR A 40 -15.34 -6.63 9.45
N VAL A 41 -15.04 -6.92 10.72
CA VAL A 41 -15.47 -6.08 11.85
C VAL A 41 -14.81 -4.71 11.82
N PHE A 42 -13.51 -4.62 11.51
CA PHE A 42 -12.80 -3.35 11.40
C PHE A 42 -13.32 -2.49 10.26
N GLU A 43 -13.58 -3.07 9.09
CA GLU A 43 -14.11 -2.33 7.94
C GLU A 43 -15.53 -1.83 8.22
N ARG A 44 -16.37 -2.65 8.87
CA ARG A 44 -17.75 -2.31 9.26
C ARG A 44 -17.81 -1.24 10.37
N ASP A 45 -17.15 -1.50 11.50
CA ASP A 45 -17.35 -0.73 12.74
C ASP A 45 -16.23 0.30 12.97
N GLY A 46 -15.12 0.19 12.26
CA GLY A 46 -13.93 0.99 12.51
C GLY A 46 -13.02 0.37 13.58
N TYR A 47 -11.80 0.91 13.69
CA TYR A 47 -10.83 0.40 14.66
C TYR A 47 -11.20 0.74 16.10
N VAL A 48 -11.71 1.95 16.36
CA VAL A 48 -12.01 2.40 17.73
C VAL A 48 -13.20 1.66 18.31
N ASP A 49 -14.32 1.61 17.58
CA ASP A 49 -15.60 1.09 18.10
C ASP A 49 -15.72 -0.43 18.03
N SER A 50 -14.88 -1.10 17.22
CA SER A 50 -14.82 -2.57 17.20
C SER A 50 -14.37 -3.17 18.52
N ARG A 51 -14.99 -4.28 18.93
CA ARG A 51 -14.66 -5.01 20.14
C ARG A 51 -14.24 -6.44 19.81
N LEU A 52 -13.39 -7.02 20.64
CA LEU A 52 -12.95 -8.41 20.47
C LEU A 52 -14.12 -9.40 20.46
N VAL A 53 -15.18 -9.12 21.22
CA VAL A 53 -16.41 -9.93 21.24
C VAL A 53 -17.11 -9.98 19.89
N ASP A 54 -17.06 -8.89 19.11
CA ASP A 54 -17.65 -8.83 17.78
C ASP A 54 -16.81 -9.65 16.79
N ILE A 55 -15.48 -9.62 16.93
CA ILE A 55 -14.54 -10.41 16.11
C ILE A 55 -14.71 -11.90 16.34
N VAL A 56 -14.79 -12.35 17.60
CA VAL A 56 -14.93 -13.79 17.89
C VAL A 56 -16.32 -14.32 17.55
N ALA A 57 -17.35 -13.47 17.65
CA ALA A 57 -18.69 -13.80 17.17
C ALA A 57 -18.69 -13.98 15.64
N GLU A 58 -18.09 -13.05 14.90
CA GLU A 58 -17.91 -13.13 13.44
C GLU A 58 -17.07 -14.37 13.04
N ALA A 59 -16.03 -14.68 13.81
CA ALA A 59 -15.18 -15.85 13.59
C ALA A 59 -15.80 -17.18 14.08
N GLN A 60 -16.98 -17.14 14.70
CA GLN A 60 -17.65 -18.28 15.31
C GLN A 60 -16.75 -19.08 16.26
N CYS A 61 -15.99 -18.37 17.11
CA CYS A 61 -15.08 -18.97 18.08
C CYS A 61 -15.23 -18.34 19.47
N SER A 62 -14.52 -18.90 20.46
CA SER A 62 -14.53 -18.38 21.82
C SER A 62 -13.51 -17.25 22.00
N ILE A 63 -13.73 -16.37 22.97
CA ILE A 63 -12.74 -15.36 23.36
C ILE A 63 -11.42 -15.98 23.84
N GLY A 64 -11.46 -17.16 24.48
CA GLY A 64 -10.26 -17.90 24.85
C GLY A 64 -9.45 -18.37 23.63
N THR A 65 -10.13 -18.67 22.52
CA THR A 65 -9.48 -18.99 21.24
C THR A 65 -8.77 -17.77 20.64
N PHE A 66 -9.34 -16.57 20.79
CA PHE A 66 -8.67 -15.33 20.37
C PHE A 66 -7.35 -15.13 21.11
N TYR A 67 -7.37 -15.21 22.44
CA TYR A 67 -6.18 -15.06 23.28
C TYR A 67 -5.15 -16.19 23.14
N THR A 68 -5.46 -17.25 22.39
CA THR A 68 -4.44 -18.22 21.97
C THR A 68 -3.51 -17.66 20.89
N TRP A 69 -3.98 -16.67 20.11
CA TRP A 69 -3.27 -16.16 18.94
C TRP A 69 -2.90 -14.68 19.04
N PHE A 70 -3.70 -13.88 19.74
CA PHE A 70 -3.55 -12.42 19.81
C PHE A 70 -3.78 -11.92 21.23
N ASP A 71 -2.91 -11.05 21.70
CA ASP A 71 -3.01 -10.40 23.01
C ASP A 71 -3.96 -9.19 23.00
N GLY A 72 -4.26 -8.65 21.81
CA GLY A 72 -5.04 -7.44 21.68
C GLY A 72 -5.57 -7.14 20.28
N LYS A 73 -6.35 -6.05 20.22
CA LYS A 73 -6.96 -5.53 18.98
C LYS A 73 -5.91 -5.02 17.99
N ASP A 74 -4.79 -4.53 18.50
CA ASP A 74 -3.63 -4.10 17.74
C ASP A 74 -2.95 -5.27 17.03
N GLU A 75 -2.69 -6.39 17.71
CA GLU A 75 -2.03 -7.53 17.06
C GLU A 75 -2.86 -8.15 15.94
N VAL A 76 -4.17 -8.32 16.18
CA VAL A 76 -5.05 -8.85 15.13
C VAL A 76 -5.20 -7.84 13.98
N PHE A 77 -5.18 -6.53 14.24
CA PHE A 77 -5.18 -5.52 13.18
C PHE A 77 -3.88 -5.50 12.39
N ALA A 78 -2.73 -5.64 13.04
CA ALA A 78 -1.45 -5.81 12.38
C ALA A 78 -1.43 -7.08 11.51
N ALA A 79 -2.03 -8.18 11.98
CA ALA A 79 -2.19 -9.40 11.18
C ALA A 79 -3.09 -9.19 9.95
N VAL A 80 -4.19 -8.43 10.08
CA VAL A 80 -5.04 -8.02 8.93
C VAL A 80 -4.21 -7.24 7.91
N LEU A 81 -3.43 -6.26 8.36
CA LEU A 81 -2.57 -5.47 7.47
C LEU A 81 -1.49 -6.32 6.82
N HIS A 82 -0.92 -7.28 7.54
CA HIS A 82 0.09 -8.20 7.00
C HIS A 82 -0.50 -9.12 5.92
N GLU A 83 -1.71 -9.65 6.09
CA GLU A 83 -2.39 -10.44 5.05
C GLU A 83 -2.72 -9.59 3.82
N ALA A 84 -3.18 -8.35 4.02
CA ALA A 84 -3.48 -7.43 2.93
C ALA A 84 -2.23 -6.81 2.28
N GLN A 85 -1.03 -7.02 2.84
CA GLN A 85 0.15 -6.24 2.46
C GLN A 85 0.50 -6.39 0.97
N ALA A 86 0.35 -7.58 0.39
CA ALA A 86 0.67 -7.85 -1.01
C ALA A 86 -0.26 -7.07 -1.95
N ASP A 87 -1.56 -7.06 -1.65
CA ASP A 87 -2.56 -6.32 -2.42
C ASP A 87 -2.38 -4.80 -2.25
N MET A 88 -2.04 -4.37 -1.05
CA MET A 88 -1.85 -2.97 -0.69
C MET A 88 -0.52 -2.37 -1.16
N LEU A 89 0.48 -3.20 -1.46
CA LEU A 89 1.81 -2.78 -1.90
C LEU A 89 1.92 -2.58 -3.39
N HIS A 90 0.92 -3.00 -4.17
CA HIS A 90 0.95 -3.19 -5.62
C HIS A 90 2.37 -3.29 -6.22
N PRO A 91 2.78 -4.44 -6.79
CA PRO A 91 4.15 -4.71 -7.19
C PRO A 91 4.74 -3.71 -8.20
N GLY A 92 3.91 -2.84 -8.79
CA GLY A 92 4.16 -1.75 -9.74
C GLY A 92 4.84 -2.25 -11.01
N THR A 93 5.15 -1.36 -11.95
CA THR A 93 5.92 -1.77 -13.13
C THR A 93 7.38 -1.98 -12.74
N GLY A 94 7.92 -3.17 -13.01
CA GLY A 94 9.30 -3.55 -12.70
C GLY A 94 10.35 -2.63 -13.34
N ARG A 95 11.60 -3.07 -13.43
CA ARG A 95 12.64 -2.27 -14.10
C ARG A 95 12.18 -1.90 -15.53
N ILE A 96 12.23 -0.61 -15.85
CA ILE A 96 11.99 -0.07 -17.20
C ILE A 96 13.07 -0.63 -18.12
N ALA A 97 12.69 -1.45 -19.10
CA ALA A 97 13.63 -1.92 -20.11
C ALA A 97 13.98 -0.78 -21.07
N PRO A 98 15.15 -0.85 -21.76
CA PRO A 98 15.56 0.21 -22.68
C PRO A 98 14.56 0.49 -23.81
N ALA A 99 13.81 -0.53 -24.25
CA ALA A 99 12.85 -0.44 -25.33
C ALA A 99 11.45 0.02 -24.89
N ASP A 100 11.20 0.13 -23.58
CA ASP A 100 9.88 0.49 -23.08
C ASP A 100 9.64 2.00 -23.16
N ASP A 101 8.39 2.40 -23.38
CA ASP A 101 7.95 3.78 -23.24
C ASP A 101 7.84 4.15 -21.75
N PRO A 102 8.68 5.08 -21.24
CA PRO A 102 8.61 5.51 -19.84
C PRO A 102 7.26 6.10 -19.44
N VAL A 103 6.56 6.77 -20.37
CA VAL A 103 5.26 7.40 -20.10
C VAL A 103 4.19 6.33 -19.88
N ALA A 104 4.11 5.34 -20.76
CA ALA A 104 3.18 4.21 -20.61
C ALA A 104 3.44 3.43 -19.31
N ILE A 105 4.70 3.25 -18.91
CA ILE A 105 5.06 2.57 -17.66
C ILE A 105 4.64 3.36 -16.42
N ILE A 106 4.80 4.69 -16.43
CA ILE A 106 4.32 5.56 -15.36
C ILE A 106 2.79 5.48 -15.27
N ALA A 107 2.10 5.52 -16.41
CA ALA A 107 0.64 5.40 -16.47
C ALA A 107 0.14 4.07 -15.90
N GLU A 108 0.75 2.96 -16.30
CA GLU A 108 0.42 1.63 -15.79
C GLU A 108 0.68 1.53 -14.29
N SER A 109 1.82 2.03 -13.80
CA SER A 109 2.12 2.09 -12.37
C SER A 109 1.11 2.93 -11.57
N ASN A 110 0.68 4.07 -12.11
CA ASN A 110 -0.33 4.91 -11.46
C ASN A 110 -1.69 4.22 -11.42
N ARG A 111 -2.12 3.57 -12.51
CA ARG A 111 -3.39 2.80 -12.56
C ARG A 111 -3.40 1.71 -11.51
N ALA A 112 -2.37 0.88 -11.55
CA ALA A 112 -2.10 -0.16 -10.58
C ALA A 112 -2.20 0.33 -9.12
N TYR A 113 -1.61 1.49 -8.81
CA TYR A 113 -1.68 2.10 -7.49
C TYR A 113 -3.12 2.49 -7.11
N PHE A 114 -3.83 3.22 -7.98
CA PHE A 114 -5.20 3.66 -7.72
C PHE A 114 -6.16 2.48 -7.55
N GLU A 115 -6.04 1.43 -8.36
CA GLU A 115 -6.87 0.22 -8.25
C GLU A 115 -6.56 -0.59 -6.99
N ALA A 116 -5.29 -0.70 -6.60
CA ALA A 116 -4.92 -1.34 -5.35
C ALA A 116 -5.40 -0.55 -4.12
N PHE A 117 -5.34 0.78 -4.21
CA PHE A 117 -5.85 1.66 -3.18
C PHE A 117 -7.37 1.54 -3.05
N SER A 118 -8.11 1.56 -4.16
CA SER A 118 -9.58 1.48 -4.13
C SER A 118 -10.08 0.18 -3.50
N ARG A 119 -9.46 -0.96 -3.83
CA ARG A 119 -9.77 -2.26 -3.20
C ARG A 119 -9.55 -2.30 -1.69
N ASN A 120 -8.70 -1.41 -1.15
CA ASN A 120 -8.31 -1.40 0.25
C ASN A 120 -8.51 -0.02 0.90
N ALA A 121 -9.40 0.82 0.36
CA ALA A 121 -9.54 2.22 0.79
C ALA A 121 -9.88 2.31 2.28
N ARG A 122 -10.87 1.52 2.71
CA ARG A 122 -11.28 1.43 4.12
C ARG A 122 -10.12 0.99 5.04
N LEU A 123 -9.36 -0.02 4.64
CA LEU A 123 -8.22 -0.50 5.42
C LEU A 123 -7.09 0.54 5.50
N ASN A 124 -6.82 1.28 4.41
CA ASN A 124 -5.86 2.39 4.42
C ASN A 124 -6.32 3.53 5.34
N GLN A 125 -7.61 3.85 5.37
CA GLN A 125 -8.19 4.83 6.29
C GLN A 125 -7.97 4.42 7.75
N LEU A 126 -8.27 3.16 8.08
CA LEU A 126 -8.08 2.60 9.42
C LEU A 126 -6.61 2.66 9.85
N LEU A 127 -5.69 2.25 8.97
CA LEU A 127 -4.26 2.38 9.23
C LEU A 127 -3.87 3.84 9.51
N GLY A 128 -4.43 4.79 8.75
CA GLY A 128 -4.20 6.22 8.98
C GLY A 128 -4.66 6.70 10.36
N GLN A 129 -5.83 6.25 10.82
CA GLN A 129 -6.37 6.55 12.14
C GLN A 129 -5.49 5.98 13.24
N VAL A 130 -5.14 4.69 13.16
CA VAL A 130 -4.33 4.02 14.20
C VAL A 130 -2.91 4.59 14.26
N ALA A 131 -2.29 4.86 13.11
CA ALA A 131 -0.94 5.46 13.04
C ALA A 131 -0.85 6.87 13.65
N SER A 132 -1.98 7.57 13.82
CA SER A 132 -2.00 8.88 14.48
C SER A 132 -1.70 8.77 15.98
N VAL A 133 -2.06 7.65 16.61
CA VAL A 133 -1.96 7.44 18.07
C VAL A 133 -1.00 6.33 18.49
N ASP A 134 -0.69 5.36 17.62
CA ASP A 134 0.23 4.26 17.90
C ASP A 134 1.50 4.36 17.03
N PRO A 135 2.69 4.56 17.64
CA PRO A 135 3.97 4.64 16.91
C PRO A 135 4.28 3.42 16.05
N ARG A 136 3.89 2.21 16.47
CA ARG A 136 4.19 0.97 15.73
C ARG A 136 3.51 0.96 14.36
N PHE A 137 2.25 1.40 14.30
CA PHE A 137 1.50 1.53 13.05
C PHE A 137 1.96 2.73 12.21
N ARG A 138 2.49 3.78 12.86
CA ARG A 138 3.13 4.89 12.16
C ARG A 138 4.39 4.42 11.43
N ASP A 139 5.21 3.61 12.08
CA ASP A 139 6.42 3.03 11.49
C ASP A 139 6.07 2.08 10.35
N LEU A 140 5.04 1.25 10.51
CA LEU A 140 4.49 0.42 9.43
C LEU A 140 4.07 1.28 8.23
N ARG A 141 3.27 2.33 8.44
CA ARG A 141 2.84 3.24 7.37
C ARG A 141 4.03 3.94 6.70
N LYS A 142 5.04 4.32 7.48
CA LYS A 142 6.28 4.93 6.97
C LYS A 142 7.08 3.94 6.12
N ALA A 143 7.32 2.73 6.61
CA ALA A 143 8.04 1.68 5.88
C ALA A 143 7.38 1.36 4.53
N ARG A 144 6.03 1.35 4.51
CA ARG A 144 5.24 1.25 3.26
C ARG A 144 5.56 2.37 2.29
N ALA A 145 5.45 3.61 2.73
CA ALA A 145 5.74 4.77 1.89
C ALA A 145 7.18 4.76 1.39
N ASP A 146 8.15 4.46 2.27
CA ASP A 146 9.57 4.41 1.95
C ASP A 146 9.87 3.34 0.87
N ALA A 147 9.22 2.17 0.93
CA ALA A 147 9.37 1.13 -0.10
C ALA A 147 8.95 1.62 -1.50
N PHE A 148 7.84 2.36 -1.60
CA PHE A 148 7.41 2.98 -2.86
C PHE A 148 8.37 4.09 -3.31
N ILE A 149 8.78 4.96 -2.39
CA ILE A 149 9.70 6.07 -2.68
C ILE A 149 11.05 5.55 -3.16
N ASP A 150 11.60 4.52 -2.52
CA ASP A 150 12.88 3.93 -2.90
C ASP A 150 12.83 3.31 -4.30
N ARG A 151 11.71 2.65 -4.64
CA ARG A 151 11.47 2.13 -5.98
C ARG A 151 11.41 3.23 -7.02
N ASN A 152 10.63 4.28 -6.76
CA ASN A 152 10.49 5.43 -7.66
C ASN A 152 11.81 6.20 -7.81
N THR A 153 12.58 6.32 -6.73
CA THR A 153 13.94 6.90 -6.73
C THR A 153 14.85 6.13 -7.69
N ARG A 154 14.82 4.79 -7.66
CA ARG A 154 15.62 3.97 -8.59
C ARG A 154 15.19 4.15 -10.04
N ALA A 155 13.89 4.22 -10.31
CA ALA A 155 13.37 4.45 -11.65
C ALA A 155 13.76 5.83 -12.20
N ILE A 156 13.61 6.89 -11.40
CA ILE A 156 14.01 8.25 -11.79
C ILE A 156 15.53 8.30 -12.07
N ARG A 157 16.37 7.71 -11.20
CA ARG A 157 17.82 7.64 -11.43
C ARG A 157 18.19 6.90 -12.71
N ASP A 158 17.46 5.86 -13.08
CA ASP A 158 17.69 5.14 -14.35
C ASP A 158 17.37 6.04 -15.55
N LEU A 159 16.24 6.76 -15.52
CA LEU A 159 15.85 7.71 -16.56
C LEU A 159 16.87 8.85 -16.69
N GLN A 160 17.34 9.41 -15.56
CA GLN A 160 18.38 10.44 -15.54
C GLN A 160 19.69 9.94 -16.15
N LYS A 161 20.15 8.72 -15.79
CA LYS A 161 21.36 8.11 -16.36
C LYS A 161 21.27 7.88 -17.87
N ARG A 162 20.06 7.66 -18.39
CA ARG A 162 19.78 7.49 -19.82
C ARG A 162 19.59 8.83 -20.55
N GLY A 163 19.67 9.96 -19.85
CA GLY A 163 19.42 11.29 -20.41
C GLY A 163 17.96 11.54 -20.79
N LEU A 164 17.02 10.78 -20.21
CA LEU A 164 15.59 10.88 -20.52
C LEU A 164 14.83 11.78 -19.55
N ALA A 165 15.35 11.97 -18.33
CA ALA A 165 14.73 12.81 -17.30
C ALA A 165 15.71 13.89 -16.83
N ASP A 166 15.16 14.98 -16.29
CA ASP A 166 15.91 16.11 -15.74
C ASP A 166 16.97 15.65 -14.72
N ALA A 167 18.24 15.90 -15.05
CA ALA A 167 19.39 15.48 -14.26
C ALA A 167 19.66 16.37 -13.04
N GLU A 168 19.07 17.56 -12.97
CA GLU A 168 19.27 18.50 -11.85
C GLU A 168 18.36 18.19 -10.65
N LEU A 169 17.30 17.41 -10.86
CA LEU A 169 16.40 16.99 -9.78
C LEU A 169 17.05 15.96 -8.85
N ASP A 170 16.96 16.19 -7.54
CA ASP A 170 17.20 15.12 -6.57
C ASP A 170 16.13 14.04 -6.71
N ALA A 171 16.55 12.84 -7.15
CA ALA A 171 15.64 11.75 -7.46
C ALA A 171 14.80 11.28 -6.25
N ARG A 172 15.31 11.39 -5.01
CA ARG A 172 14.58 10.94 -3.81
C ARG A 172 13.53 11.97 -3.41
N ILE A 173 13.88 13.26 -3.46
CA ILE A 173 12.94 14.35 -3.20
C ILE A 173 11.83 14.36 -4.26
N ALA A 174 12.19 14.25 -5.54
CA ALA A 174 11.22 14.15 -6.63
C ALA A 174 10.29 12.94 -6.46
N ALA A 175 10.84 11.75 -6.19
CA ALA A 175 10.05 10.54 -5.91
C ALA A 175 9.10 10.75 -4.71
N THR A 176 9.56 11.40 -3.65
CA THR A 176 8.75 11.67 -2.44
C THR A 176 7.58 12.58 -2.77
N ALA A 177 7.83 13.72 -3.43
CA ALA A 177 6.80 14.68 -3.79
C ALA A 177 5.75 14.08 -4.73
N LEU A 178 6.21 13.43 -5.80
CA LEU A 178 5.35 12.83 -6.81
C LEU A 178 4.53 11.64 -6.27
N SER A 179 5.12 10.81 -5.40
CA SER A 179 4.40 9.71 -4.75
C SER A 179 3.39 10.25 -3.72
N GLY A 180 3.75 11.32 -2.99
CA GLY A 180 2.86 11.99 -2.05
C GLY A 180 1.63 12.59 -2.73
N MET A 181 1.82 13.24 -3.88
CA MET A 181 0.73 13.76 -4.72
C MET A 181 -0.25 12.65 -5.12
N VAL A 182 0.26 11.54 -5.67
CA VAL A 182 -0.59 10.40 -6.09
C VAL A 182 -1.31 9.78 -4.91
N SER A 183 -0.62 9.61 -3.78
CA SER A 183 -1.23 9.09 -2.56
C SER A 183 -2.33 10.00 -2.03
N ARG A 184 -2.13 11.33 -2.08
CA ARG A 184 -3.15 12.30 -1.66
C ARG A 184 -4.38 12.25 -2.55
N LEU A 185 -4.19 12.23 -3.87
CA LEU A 185 -5.31 12.07 -4.82
C LEU A 185 -6.12 10.80 -4.55
N ALA A 186 -5.45 9.67 -4.33
CA ALA A 186 -6.14 8.41 -4.02
C ALA A 186 -6.93 8.48 -2.70
N ASN A 187 -6.36 9.07 -1.65
CA ASN A 187 -7.08 9.27 -0.39
C ASN A 187 -8.33 10.11 -0.62
N ASP A 188 -8.20 11.25 -1.31
CA ASP A 188 -9.33 12.15 -1.47
C ASP A 188 -10.45 11.48 -2.31
N SER A 189 -10.09 10.87 -3.44
CA SER A 189 -11.06 10.24 -4.35
C SER A 189 -11.77 9.01 -3.78
N TYR A 190 -11.11 8.19 -2.97
CA TYR A 190 -11.67 6.93 -2.48
C TYR A 190 -12.16 6.96 -1.03
N LEU A 191 -11.88 8.04 -0.28
CA LEU A 191 -12.37 8.21 1.10
C LEU A 191 -13.47 9.26 1.23
N PHE A 192 -13.53 10.26 0.35
CA PHE A 192 -14.56 11.31 0.39
C PHE A 192 -15.60 11.20 -0.71
N ASP A 193 -15.60 10.10 -1.46
CA ASP A 193 -16.59 9.79 -2.51
C ASP A 193 -16.70 10.88 -3.58
N ASP A 194 -15.55 11.46 -3.97
CA ASP A 194 -15.45 12.46 -5.04
C ASP A 194 -15.82 11.88 -6.43
N ASN A 195 -16.18 10.58 -6.52
CA ASN A 195 -16.60 9.84 -7.71
C ASN A 195 -15.71 10.07 -8.94
N THR A 196 -14.44 10.40 -8.72
CA THR A 196 -13.51 10.72 -9.80
C THR A 196 -13.14 9.42 -10.53
N PRO A 197 -13.39 9.30 -11.85
CA PRO A 197 -13.05 8.09 -12.59
C PRO A 197 -11.56 7.79 -12.52
N VAL A 198 -11.20 6.51 -12.34
CA VAL A 198 -9.78 6.09 -12.25
C VAL A 198 -8.98 6.55 -13.47
N ASP A 199 -9.58 6.57 -14.66
CA ASP A 199 -8.92 7.03 -15.89
C ASP A 199 -8.52 8.50 -15.83
N ALA A 200 -9.34 9.35 -15.20
CA ALA A 200 -9.04 10.76 -15.01
C ALA A 200 -7.90 10.96 -14.00
N LEU A 201 -7.88 10.16 -12.92
CA LEU A 201 -6.80 10.15 -11.93
C LEU A 201 -5.47 9.74 -12.57
N VAL A 202 -5.47 8.63 -13.33
CA VAL A 202 -4.29 8.11 -14.03
C VAL A 202 -3.78 9.12 -15.05
N THR A 203 -4.66 9.68 -15.87
CA THR A 203 -4.28 10.66 -16.89
C THR A 203 -3.62 11.89 -16.26
N THR A 204 -4.24 12.44 -15.21
CA THR A 204 -3.74 13.63 -14.51
C THR A 204 -2.41 13.35 -13.80
N ALA A 205 -2.35 12.28 -13.01
CA ALA A 205 -1.15 11.91 -12.28
C ALA A 205 0.03 11.64 -13.21
N THR A 206 -0.20 10.93 -14.32
CA THR A 206 0.83 10.62 -15.32
C THR A 206 1.36 11.90 -15.95
N ARG A 207 0.48 12.81 -16.38
CA ARG A 207 0.91 14.08 -16.97
C ARG A 207 1.72 14.93 -16.00
N LEU A 208 1.34 14.99 -14.73
CA LEU A 208 2.09 15.72 -13.71
C LEU A 208 3.46 15.10 -13.46
N TRP A 209 3.54 13.77 -13.38
CA TRP A 209 4.79 13.03 -13.28
C TRP A 209 5.73 13.29 -14.46
N THR A 210 5.25 13.11 -15.69
CA THR A 210 6.10 13.19 -16.89
C THR A 210 6.58 14.61 -17.14
N ASN A 211 5.73 15.61 -16.90
CA ASN A 211 6.13 17.01 -16.99
C ASN A 211 7.16 17.38 -15.92
N ALA A 212 6.94 16.97 -14.66
CA ALA A 212 7.86 17.28 -13.57
C ALA A 212 9.24 16.64 -13.76
N LEU A 213 9.32 15.48 -14.43
CA LEU A 213 10.59 14.81 -14.75
C LEU A 213 11.21 15.28 -16.08
N GLY A 214 10.56 16.19 -16.82
CA GLY A 214 11.03 16.64 -18.14
C GLY A 214 10.89 15.60 -19.26
N LEU A 215 10.13 14.52 -19.05
CA LEU A 215 9.86 13.48 -20.06
C LEU A 215 8.95 13.99 -21.17
N THR A 216 8.09 14.97 -20.85
CA THR A 216 7.15 15.59 -21.78
C THR A 216 7.13 17.10 -21.57
N MET A 217 6.95 17.86 -22.66
CA MET A 217 6.79 19.32 -22.58
C MET A 217 5.30 19.67 -22.47
N PRO A 218 4.88 20.46 -21.46
CA PRO A 218 3.50 20.92 -21.38
C PRO A 218 3.15 21.81 -22.59
N THR A 219 2.06 21.48 -23.27
CA THR A 219 1.49 22.34 -24.31
C THR A 219 0.54 23.32 -23.66
N TYR A 220 0.92 24.60 -23.64
CA TYR A 220 0.04 25.70 -23.23
C TYR A 220 -0.71 26.19 -24.49
N ARG A 221 -2.03 26.33 -24.38
CA ARG A 221 -2.87 26.98 -25.39
C ARG A 221 -3.31 28.34 -24.85
#